data_AF-A0A8D0HUG7-F1
#
_entry.id   AF-A0A8D0HUG7-F1
#
_cell.length_a   1.000
_cell.length_b   1.000
_cell.length_c   1.000
_cell.angle_alpha   90.00
_cell.angle_beta   90.00
_cell.angle_gamma   90.00
#
_symmetry.space_group_name_H-M   'P 1'
#
loop_
_entity.id
_entity.type
_entity.pdbx_description
1 polymer ?
#
loop_
_entity_poly.entity_id
_entity_poly.type
_entity_poly.pdbx_seq_one_letter_code
_entity_poly.pdbx_strand_id
1 'polypeptide(L)'
;MSLKCLSFLLLQLTCYFSSGRCGKVLVWPVEHSHWININTILDELATRDHEVTVLASPASILIDPNKPSVTKFETFPSSLTKDDYKKFINRYVKTSMYAAKVSFWTYFSTWKNLFKEYTDITLKLCQDAVSNKRLMAKLQESRFDVVLADAIEPCGELLAEILNIPLVYSLHFSPGYLVEKHSVKLPFPPSYVPVVMSELSDHMTFTERVKNIIFILYFDFWFQTFNEKWNQFYSEALGRPTTLFEAMGKADMWLIQTCWDFEFPPRLLPNFEFVGGLHCKPAKPLPKITYSCFEMEEFVQSSGENGIVVFSLGSIVINLTEERTNTIASALTQIPQKVDKNNLIVDNDLMRPNTQLYKWIPQNDLLDKTWKNKY
;
A
#
# COMPACT_ATOMS: atom_id res chain seq x y z
N MET A 1 36.11 14.85 44.66
CA MET A 1 34.78 14.19 44.62
C MET A 1 34.94 12.77 45.14
N SER A 2 34.13 12.35 46.12
CA SER A 2 34.16 10.98 46.65
C SER A 2 33.80 9.97 45.56
N LEU A 3 34.43 8.79 45.55
CA LEU A 3 34.14 7.70 44.61
C LEU A 3 32.63 7.38 44.55
N LYS A 4 31.95 7.49 45.70
CA LYS A 4 30.49 7.28 45.82
C LYS A 4 29.68 8.36 45.10
N CYS A 5 30.12 9.62 45.09
CA CYS A 5 29.47 10.69 44.33
C CYS A 5 29.65 10.51 42.82
N LEU A 6 30.82 10.02 42.39
CA LEU A 6 31.08 9.75 40.97
C LEU A 6 30.18 8.61 40.46
N SER A 7 30.03 7.54 41.25
CA SER A 7 29.13 6.42 40.93
C SER A 7 27.66 6.84 40.89
N PHE A 8 27.21 7.72 41.80
CA PHE A 8 25.83 8.24 41.79
C PHE A 8 25.56 9.13 40.57
N LEU A 9 26.54 9.95 40.17
CA LEU A 9 26.43 10.77 38.95
C LEU A 9 26.36 9.91 37.69
N LEU A 10 27.21 8.88 37.58
CA LEU A 10 27.19 7.92 36.47
C LEU A 10 25.86 7.16 36.40
N LEU A 11 25.30 6.75 37.53
CA LEU A 11 24.00 6.07 37.58
C LEU A 11 22.86 6.99 37.14
N GLN A 12 22.87 8.26 37.57
CA GLN A 12 21.91 9.26 37.09
C GLN A 12 22.06 9.53 35.60
N LEU A 13 23.29 9.66 35.10
CA LEU A 13 23.55 9.82 33.67
C LEU A 13 23.01 8.61 32.88
N THR A 14 23.17 7.37 33.35
CA THR A 14 22.56 6.19 32.69
C THR A 14 21.03 6.15 32.74
N CYS A 15 20.39 6.83 33.70
CA CYS A 15 18.93 6.96 33.74
C CYS A 15 18.41 8.10 32.85
N TYR A 16 19.21 9.15 32.61
CA TYR A 16 18.87 10.26 31.71
C TYR A 16 19.23 9.96 30.25
N PHE A 17 20.24 9.13 29.99
CA PHE A 17 20.54 8.56 28.68
C PHE A 17 19.85 7.21 28.56
N SER A 18 18.57 7.22 28.16
CA SER A 18 18.05 6.07 27.43
C SER A 18 18.97 5.89 26.23
N SER A 19 19.80 4.84 26.23
CA SER A 19 20.42 4.39 25.00
C SER A 19 19.28 3.88 24.13
N GLY A 20 18.68 4.79 23.34
CA GLY A 20 17.65 4.44 22.36
C GLY A 20 18.23 3.35 21.48
N ARG A 21 17.80 2.11 21.70
CA ARG A 21 18.23 0.98 20.89
C ARG A 21 17.53 1.15 19.55
N CYS A 22 18.25 1.71 18.60
CA CYS A 22 17.81 1.85 17.23
C CYS A 22 17.75 0.45 16.62
N GLY A 23 16.54 -0.08 16.48
CA GLY A 23 16.32 -1.37 15.84
C GLY A 23 16.59 -1.35 14.34
N LYS A 24 16.98 -2.50 13.79
CA LYS A 24 17.17 -2.75 12.36
C LYS A 24 15.91 -3.36 11.76
N VAL A 25 15.33 -2.68 10.78
CA VAL A 25 14.06 -3.07 10.15
C VAL A 25 14.34 -3.56 8.74
N LEU A 26 13.97 -4.81 8.45
CA LEU A 26 13.94 -5.35 7.09
C LEU A 26 12.55 -5.12 6.49
N VAL A 27 12.48 -4.60 5.27
CA VAL A 27 11.21 -4.30 4.61
C VAL A 27 11.04 -5.17 3.37
N TRP A 28 9.93 -5.90 3.31
CA TRP A 28 9.42 -6.53 2.09
C TRP A 28 8.40 -5.59 1.44
N PRO A 29 8.76 -4.90 0.35
CA PRO A 29 7.94 -3.81 -0.16
C PRO A 29 6.87 -4.28 -1.16
N VAL A 30 5.88 -3.41 -1.38
CA VAL A 30 4.81 -3.57 -2.40
C VAL A 30 4.68 -2.27 -3.18
N GLU A 31 4.31 -2.34 -4.46
CA GLU A 31 4.26 -1.19 -5.36
C GLU A 31 3.12 -0.19 -5.08
N HIS A 32 3.18 0.97 -5.73
CA HIS A 32 2.11 1.98 -5.78
C HIS A 32 1.62 2.49 -4.42
N SER A 33 0.31 2.48 -4.15
CA SER A 33 -0.27 3.07 -2.92
C SER A 33 0.22 2.36 -1.66
N HIS A 34 0.48 1.06 -1.73
CA HIS A 34 1.05 0.29 -0.63
C HIS A 34 2.47 0.80 -0.29
N TRP A 35 3.29 1.08 -1.31
CA TRP A 35 4.60 1.71 -1.10
C TRP A 35 4.49 3.06 -0.40
N ILE A 36 3.51 3.91 -0.77
CA ILE A 36 3.34 5.24 -0.16
C ILE A 36 3.03 5.11 1.35
N ASN A 37 2.17 4.17 1.73
CA ASN A 37 1.85 3.92 3.14
C ASN A 37 3.06 3.36 3.91
N ILE A 38 3.74 2.33 3.37
CA ILE A 38 4.94 1.78 3.99
C ILE A 38 6.02 2.85 4.11
N ASN A 39 6.32 3.60 3.04
CA ASN A 39 7.36 4.61 3.03
C ASN A 39 7.13 5.68 4.10
N THR A 40 5.87 5.99 4.42
CA THR A 40 5.56 6.91 5.52
C THR A 40 5.97 6.35 6.89
N ILE A 41 5.79 5.04 7.11
CA ILE A 41 6.29 4.36 8.31
C ILE A 41 7.82 4.34 8.31
N LEU A 42 8.45 4.09 7.15
CA LEU A 42 9.91 4.04 7.04
C LEU A 42 10.56 5.39 7.35
N ASP A 43 9.99 6.49 6.85
CA ASP A 43 10.45 7.85 7.13
C ASP A 43 10.42 8.12 8.65
N GLU A 44 9.34 7.74 9.32
CA GLU A 44 9.16 7.91 10.77
C GLU A 44 10.03 6.97 11.63
N LEU A 45 10.42 5.81 11.10
CA LEU A 45 11.41 4.95 11.74
C LEU A 45 12.80 5.56 11.61
N ALA A 46 13.14 6.04 10.41
CA ALA A 46 14.43 6.67 10.13
C ALA A 46 14.64 7.96 10.94
N THR A 47 13.61 8.78 11.17
CA THR A 47 13.69 9.98 12.04
C THR A 47 13.92 9.64 13.51
N ARG A 48 13.61 8.41 13.93
CA ARG A 48 13.90 7.86 15.25
C ARG A 48 15.18 7.01 15.27
N ASP A 49 16.06 7.25 14.29
CA ASP A 49 17.37 6.63 14.14
C ASP A 49 17.37 5.10 13.88
N HIS A 50 16.21 4.49 13.58
CA HIS A 50 16.17 3.08 13.18
C HIS A 50 16.85 2.85 11.83
N GLU A 51 17.58 1.74 11.71
CA GLU A 51 18.21 1.34 10.45
C GLU A 51 17.19 0.60 9.59
N VAL A 52 16.68 1.25 8.55
CA VAL A 52 15.71 0.64 7.64
C VAL A 52 16.40 0.14 6.37
N THR A 53 16.18 -1.12 6.02
CA THR A 53 16.66 -1.74 4.78
C THR A 53 15.50 -2.33 3.97
N VAL A 54 15.33 -1.87 2.74
CA VAL A 54 14.28 -2.32 1.82
C VAL A 54 14.84 -3.31 0.82
N LEU A 55 14.19 -4.47 0.70
CA LEU A 55 14.48 -5.46 -0.33
C LEU A 55 13.93 -4.99 -1.68
N ALA A 56 14.78 -4.33 -2.47
CA ALA A 56 14.37 -3.73 -3.73
C ALA A 56 14.48 -4.73 -4.89
N SER A 57 13.36 -4.99 -5.56
CA SER A 57 13.34 -5.75 -6.80
C SER A 57 13.78 -4.87 -7.98
N PRO A 58 14.59 -5.37 -8.94
CA PRO A 58 14.83 -4.65 -10.19
C PRO A 58 13.56 -4.52 -11.04
N ALA A 59 12.51 -5.29 -10.75
CA ALA A 59 11.20 -5.16 -11.37
C ALA A 59 10.39 -3.97 -10.82
N SER A 60 10.86 -3.31 -9.76
CA SER A 60 10.09 -2.26 -9.08
C SER A 60 9.82 -1.03 -9.96
N ILE A 61 8.61 -0.51 -9.83
CA ILE A 61 8.14 0.64 -10.61
C ILE A 61 8.49 1.94 -9.89
N LEU A 62 8.07 2.06 -8.63
CA LEU A 62 8.26 3.27 -7.82
C LEU A 62 9.51 3.25 -6.94
N ILE A 63 9.95 2.07 -6.56
CA ILE A 63 11.11 1.88 -5.68
C ILE A 63 12.38 1.97 -6.53
N ASP A 64 13.17 3.01 -6.31
CA ASP A 64 14.39 3.27 -7.04
C ASP A 64 15.58 3.31 -6.06
N PRO A 65 16.40 2.25 -6.02
CA PRO A 65 17.51 2.15 -5.08
C PRO A 65 18.62 3.18 -5.34
N ASN A 66 18.61 3.85 -6.49
CA ASN A 66 19.61 4.87 -6.84
C ASN A 66 19.24 6.27 -6.36
N LYS A 67 18.00 6.48 -5.88
CA LYS A 67 17.60 7.78 -5.35
C LYS A 67 18.20 8.00 -3.97
N PRO A 68 18.71 9.22 -3.67
CA PRO A 68 19.14 9.56 -2.33
C PRO A 68 17.99 9.37 -1.33
N SER A 69 18.21 8.51 -0.33
CA SER A 69 17.24 8.21 0.72
C SER A 69 17.99 7.94 2.03
N VAL A 70 17.33 8.22 3.14
CA VAL A 70 17.80 7.80 4.48
C VAL A 70 17.68 6.27 4.61
N THR A 71 16.75 5.68 3.87
CA THR A 71 16.52 4.23 3.81
C THR A 71 17.58 3.54 2.97
N LYS A 72 18.13 2.43 3.47
CA LYS A 72 19.05 1.57 2.72
C LYS A 72 18.27 0.67 1.79
N PHE A 73 18.84 0.36 0.63
CA PHE A 73 18.27 -0.59 -0.31
C PHE A 73 19.20 -1.77 -0.51
N GLU A 74 18.64 -2.97 -0.42
CA GLU A 74 19.32 -4.21 -0.76
C GLU A 74 18.63 -4.81 -2.00
N THR A 75 19.34 -4.81 -3.12
CA THR A 75 18.81 -5.34 -4.38
C THR A 75 19.15 -6.80 -4.54
N PHE A 76 18.22 -7.58 -5.09
CA PHE A 76 18.45 -8.97 -5.47
C PHE A 76 18.15 -9.22 -6.95
N PRO A 77 18.82 -10.18 -7.60
CA PRO A 77 18.48 -10.59 -8.95
C PRO A 77 17.05 -11.10 -8.99
N SER A 78 16.25 -10.60 -9.93
CA SER A 78 14.94 -11.13 -10.23
C SER A 78 14.88 -11.52 -11.71
N SER A 79 14.16 -12.61 -11.98
CA SER A 79 13.78 -13.02 -13.33
C SER A 79 12.68 -12.12 -13.92
N LEU A 80 11.99 -11.34 -13.10
CA LEU A 80 10.96 -10.40 -13.51
C LEU A 80 11.59 -9.07 -13.88
N THR A 81 11.03 -8.44 -14.92
CA THR A 81 11.42 -7.10 -15.33
C THR A 81 10.39 -6.07 -14.92
N LYS A 82 10.80 -4.80 -14.90
CA LYS A 82 9.91 -3.66 -14.69
C LYS A 82 8.75 -3.61 -15.68
N ASP A 83 8.99 -4.07 -16.91
CA ASP A 83 7.96 -4.08 -17.95
C ASP A 83 6.94 -5.20 -17.76
N ASP A 84 7.32 -6.33 -17.15
CA ASP A 84 6.37 -7.39 -16.79
C ASP A 84 5.40 -6.90 -15.71
N TYR A 85 5.92 -6.22 -14.69
CA TYR A 85 5.10 -5.60 -13.64
C TYR A 85 4.17 -4.52 -14.21
N LYS A 86 4.67 -3.65 -15.11
CA LYS A 86 3.83 -2.64 -15.80
C LYS A 86 2.73 -3.28 -16.65
N LYS A 87 3.00 -4.38 -17.36
CA LYS A 87 1.99 -5.10 -18.15
C LYS A 87 0.86 -5.61 -17.26
N PHE A 88 1.21 -6.21 -16.11
CA PHE A 88 0.24 -6.66 -15.13
C PHE A 88 -0.61 -5.48 -14.62
N ILE A 89 0.01 -4.39 -14.17
CA ILE A 89 -0.70 -3.20 -13.67
C ILE A 89 -1.64 -2.61 -14.73
N ASN A 90 -1.18 -2.48 -15.98
CA ASN A 90 -2.02 -2.01 -17.09
C ASN A 90 -3.24 -2.91 -17.31
N ARG A 91 -3.06 -4.23 -17.21
CA ARG A 91 -4.17 -5.19 -17.33
C ARG A 91 -5.13 -5.10 -16.15
N TYR A 92 -4.60 -4.99 -14.93
CA TYR A 92 -5.39 -4.78 -13.71
C TYR A 92 -6.26 -3.51 -13.81
N VAL A 93 -5.67 -2.39 -14.23
CA VAL A 93 -6.39 -1.12 -14.45
C VAL A 93 -7.48 -1.28 -15.50
N LYS A 94 -7.12 -1.86 -16.65
CA LYS A 94 -8.09 -2.07 -17.74
C LYS A 94 -9.26 -2.93 -17.26
N THR A 95 -9.00 -4.06 -16.61
CA THR A 95 -10.08 -4.91 -16.07
C THR A 95 -10.95 -4.13 -15.09
N SER A 96 -10.35 -3.44 -14.12
CA SER A 96 -11.09 -2.68 -13.10
C SER A 96 -12.00 -1.62 -13.73
N MET A 97 -11.50 -0.90 -14.74
CA MET A 97 -12.26 0.14 -15.46
C MET A 97 -13.48 -0.37 -16.25
N TYR A 98 -13.51 -1.66 -16.61
CA TYR A 98 -14.57 -2.27 -17.40
C TYR A 98 -15.33 -3.36 -16.64
N ALA A 99 -14.96 -3.65 -15.39
CA ALA A 99 -15.52 -4.73 -14.58
C ALA A 99 -17.03 -4.59 -14.34
N ALA A 100 -17.52 -3.37 -14.11
CA ALA A 100 -18.94 -3.10 -13.93
C ALA A 100 -19.79 -3.26 -15.21
N LYS A 101 -19.15 -3.34 -16.40
CA LYS A 101 -19.84 -3.45 -17.69
C LYS A 101 -19.95 -4.89 -18.21
N VAL A 102 -19.33 -5.85 -17.55
CA VAL A 102 -19.35 -7.26 -17.97
C VAL A 102 -20.41 -8.04 -17.21
N SER A 103 -20.81 -9.19 -17.77
CA SER A 103 -21.72 -10.11 -17.08
C SER A 103 -21.09 -10.65 -15.80
N PHE A 104 -21.95 -11.09 -14.87
CA PHE A 104 -21.55 -11.66 -13.58
C PHE A 104 -20.47 -12.74 -13.69
N TRP A 105 -20.63 -13.69 -14.61
CA TRP A 105 -19.64 -14.77 -14.81
C TRP A 105 -18.32 -14.29 -15.41
N THR A 106 -18.38 -13.31 -16.32
CA THR A 106 -17.19 -12.70 -16.92
C THR A 106 -16.42 -11.87 -15.90
N TYR A 107 -17.10 -11.20 -14.97
CA TYR A 107 -16.47 -10.51 -13.84
C TYR A 107 -15.59 -11.49 -13.05
N PHE A 108 -16.18 -12.59 -12.60
CA PHE A 108 -15.48 -13.60 -11.81
C PHE A 108 -14.37 -14.32 -12.58
N SER A 109 -14.57 -14.66 -13.85
CA SER A 109 -13.50 -15.32 -14.62
C SER A 109 -12.31 -14.39 -14.85
N THR A 110 -12.55 -13.10 -15.07
CA THR A 110 -11.50 -12.10 -15.30
C THR A 110 -10.70 -11.84 -14.03
N TRP A 111 -11.38 -11.62 -12.90
CA TRP A 111 -10.71 -11.42 -11.61
C TRP A 111 -9.92 -12.65 -11.17
N LYS A 112 -10.45 -13.86 -11.39
CA LYS A 112 -9.72 -15.11 -11.13
C LYS A 112 -8.38 -15.13 -11.87
N ASN A 113 -8.40 -14.79 -13.15
CA ASN A 113 -7.19 -14.82 -13.98
C ASN A 113 -6.18 -13.76 -13.54
N LEU A 114 -6.66 -12.58 -13.11
CA LEU A 114 -5.78 -11.54 -12.55
C LEU A 114 -5.15 -11.94 -11.22
N PHE A 115 -5.92 -12.51 -10.30
CA PHE A 115 -5.35 -12.98 -9.02
C PHE A 115 -4.36 -14.12 -9.22
N LYS A 116 -4.63 -15.02 -10.17
CA LYS A 116 -3.68 -16.06 -10.57
C LYS A 116 -2.37 -15.46 -11.08
N GLU A 117 -2.45 -14.50 -12.00
CA GLU A 117 -1.28 -13.83 -12.57
C GLU A 117 -0.50 -13.07 -11.50
N TYR A 118 -1.18 -12.35 -10.59
CA TYR A 118 -0.55 -11.68 -9.46
C TYR A 118 0.17 -12.67 -8.53
N THR A 119 -0.49 -13.79 -8.21
CA THR A 119 0.09 -14.88 -7.41
C THR A 119 1.35 -15.44 -8.08
N ASP A 120 1.30 -15.68 -9.39
CA ASP A 120 2.44 -16.22 -10.13
C ASP A 120 3.64 -15.24 -10.15
N ILE A 121 3.38 -13.94 -10.30
CA ILE A 121 4.40 -12.88 -10.27
C ILE A 121 5.03 -12.77 -8.87
N THR A 122 4.22 -12.63 -7.83
CA THR A 122 4.69 -12.42 -6.45
C THR A 122 5.40 -13.65 -5.90
N LEU A 123 4.89 -14.85 -6.19
CA LEU A 123 5.56 -16.11 -5.86
C LEU A 123 6.93 -16.18 -6.54
N LYS A 124 7.01 -15.83 -7.82
CA LYS A 124 8.28 -15.87 -8.54
C LYS A 124 9.30 -14.90 -7.94
N LEU A 125 8.84 -13.71 -7.54
CA LEU A 125 9.70 -12.72 -6.88
C LEU A 125 10.23 -13.24 -5.54
N CYS A 126 9.36 -13.82 -4.70
CA CYS A 126 9.76 -14.40 -3.43
C CYS A 126 10.71 -15.59 -3.61
N GLN A 127 10.46 -16.45 -4.60
CA GLN A 127 11.35 -17.55 -4.96
C GLN A 127 12.75 -17.07 -5.34
N ASP A 128 12.84 -16.03 -6.18
CA ASP A 128 14.13 -15.48 -6.62
C ASP A 128 14.91 -14.88 -5.44
N ALA A 129 14.23 -14.25 -4.47
CA ALA A 129 14.83 -13.73 -3.24
C ALA A 129 15.33 -14.87 -2.32
N VAL A 130 14.44 -15.79 -1.92
CA VAL A 130 14.72 -16.85 -0.94
C VAL A 130 15.72 -17.88 -1.47
N SER A 131 15.70 -18.17 -2.78
CA SER A 131 16.65 -19.10 -3.39
C SER A 131 18.06 -18.50 -3.53
N ASN A 132 18.21 -17.19 -3.37
CA ASN A 132 19.49 -16.52 -3.45
C ASN A 132 20.28 -16.68 -2.13
N LYS A 133 21.12 -17.72 -2.08
CA LYS A 133 21.95 -18.04 -0.91
C LYS A 133 22.81 -16.88 -0.43
N ARG A 134 23.33 -16.05 -1.35
CA ARG A 134 24.16 -14.89 -1.00
C ARG A 134 23.33 -13.81 -0.30
N LEU A 135 22.14 -13.53 -0.81
CA LEU A 135 21.20 -12.60 -0.17
C LEU A 135 20.81 -13.14 1.20
N MET A 136 20.34 -14.38 1.29
CA MET A 136 19.87 -14.96 2.55
C MET A 136 20.96 -15.01 3.63
N ALA A 137 22.19 -15.37 3.27
CA ALA A 137 23.32 -15.31 4.21
C ALA A 137 23.57 -13.87 4.70
N LYS A 138 23.55 -12.89 3.79
CA LYS A 138 23.71 -11.48 4.16
C LYS A 138 22.59 -10.98 5.08
N LEU A 139 21.34 -11.36 4.83
CA LEU A 139 20.21 -10.99 5.69
C LEU A 139 20.35 -11.59 7.10
N GLN A 140 20.79 -12.84 7.21
CA GLN A 140 21.08 -13.50 8.48
C GLN A 140 22.23 -12.82 9.24
N GLU A 141 23.33 -12.49 8.55
CA GLU A 141 24.48 -11.79 9.13
C GLU A 141 24.15 -10.36 9.60
N SER A 142 23.19 -9.70 8.93
CA SER A 142 22.79 -8.33 9.23
C SER A 142 22.08 -8.18 10.58
N ARG A 143 21.52 -9.29 11.12
CA ARG A 143 20.79 -9.36 12.39
C ARG A 143 19.71 -8.30 12.50
N PHE A 144 18.75 -8.34 11.58
CA PHE A 144 17.54 -7.52 11.66
C PHE A 144 16.75 -7.86 12.93
N ASP A 145 16.06 -6.87 13.49
CA ASP A 145 15.24 -7.04 14.69
C ASP A 145 13.77 -7.33 14.36
N VAL A 146 13.30 -6.93 13.17
CA VAL A 146 11.90 -7.10 12.75
C VAL A 146 11.78 -7.05 11.21
N VAL A 147 10.81 -7.79 10.67
CA VAL A 147 10.35 -7.64 9.28
C VAL A 147 9.08 -6.79 9.25
N LEU A 148 9.06 -5.75 8.40
CA LEU A 148 7.87 -5.00 8.04
C LEU A 148 7.44 -5.38 6.62
N ALA A 149 6.20 -5.79 6.44
CA ALA A 149 5.65 -6.17 5.14
C ALA A 149 4.22 -5.65 4.95
N ASP A 150 3.77 -5.54 3.70
CA ASP A 150 2.34 -5.38 3.41
C ASP A 150 1.72 -6.78 3.22
N ALA A 151 0.61 -7.06 3.88
CA ALA A 151 0.01 -8.40 3.85
C ALA A 151 -0.63 -8.77 2.49
N ILE A 152 -0.71 -7.83 1.53
CA ILE A 152 -1.20 -8.10 0.17
C ILE A 152 -0.19 -8.83 -0.70
N GLU A 153 1.10 -8.67 -0.44
CA GLU A 153 2.16 -9.36 -1.18
C GLU A 153 2.90 -10.34 -0.26
N PRO A 154 2.62 -11.66 -0.36
CA PRO A 154 3.28 -12.66 0.47
C PRO A 154 4.80 -12.70 0.22
N CYS A 155 5.58 -12.88 1.29
CA CYS A 155 6.98 -13.32 1.37
C CYS A 155 7.59 -12.84 2.69
N GLY A 156 7.11 -11.71 3.23
CA GLY A 156 7.62 -11.10 4.45
C GLY A 156 7.57 -12.04 5.65
N GLU A 157 6.48 -12.79 5.79
CA GLU A 157 6.32 -13.87 6.76
C GLU A 157 7.28 -15.02 6.56
N LEU A 158 7.58 -15.41 5.31
CA LEU A 158 8.57 -16.45 5.05
C LEU A 158 9.97 -15.98 5.43
N LEU A 159 10.31 -14.72 5.12
CA LEU A 159 11.57 -14.11 5.53
C LEU A 159 11.67 -14.03 7.06
N ALA A 160 10.60 -13.63 7.74
CA ALA A 160 10.53 -13.59 9.19
C ALA A 160 10.73 -14.99 9.82
N GLU A 161 10.09 -16.04 9.26
CA GLU A 161 10.30 -17.41 9.72
C GLU A 161 11.72 -17.92 9.48
N ILE A 162 12.32 -17.65 8.30
CA ILE A 162 13.70 -18.09 7.98
C ILE A 162 14.74 -17.36 8.86
N LEU A 163 14.54 -16.06 9.09
CA LEU A 163 15.42 -15.24 9.92
C LEU A 163 15.14 -15.40 11.42
N ASN A 164 14.00 -16.00 11.77
CA ASN A 164 13.51 -16.19 13.13
C ASN A 164 13.43 -14.87 13.92
N ILE A 165 12.73 -13.90 13.32
CA ILE A 165 12.52 -12.56 13.88
C ILE A 165 11.05 -12.15 13.80
N PRO A 166 10.60 -11.22 14.66
CA PRO A 166 9.23 -10.71 14.64
C PRO A 166 8.78 -10.17 13.28
N LEU A 167 7.47 -10.26 13.04
CA LEU A 167 6.80 -9.78 11.83
C LEU A 167 5.73 -8.74 12.17
N VAL A 168 5.82 -7.59 11.52
CA VAL A 168 4.81 -6.53 11.55
C VAL A 168 4.19 -6.42 10.16
N TYR A 169 2.88 -6.57 10.08
CA TYR A 169 2.14 -6.33 8.86
C TYR A 169 1.56 -4.93 8.81
N SER A 170 1.49 -4.38 7.60
CA SER A 170 0.59 -3.30 7.22
C SER A 170 -0.50 -3.87 6.32
N LEU A 171 -1.76 -3.56 6.58
CA LEU A 171 -2.90 -4.05 5.77
C LEU A 171 -4.03 -3.02 5.75
N HIS A 172 -4.61 -2.75 4.58
CA HIS A 172 -5.89 -2.04 4.51
C HIS A 172 -7.05 -3.03 4.53
N PHE A 173 -7.15 -3.85 3.48
CA PHE A 173 -8.04 -5.00 3.39
C PHE A 173 -7.47 -5.98 2.37
N SER A 174 -7.85 -7.26 2.43
CA SER A 174 -7.56 -8.24 1.38
C SER A 174 -8.80 -8.58 0.53
N PRO A 175 -8.62 -9.03 -0.73
CA PRO A 175 -9.74 -9.50 -1.54
C PRO A 175 -10.56 -10.55 -0.79
N GLY A 176 -11.88 -10.37 -0.68
CA GLY A 176 -12.73 -11.31 0.04
C GLY A 176 -12.56 -11.33 1.57
N TYR A 177 -11.78 -10.41 2.16
CA TYR A 177 -11.32 -10.48 3.56
C TYR A 177 -10.58 -11.78 3.91
N LEU A 178 -9.88 -12.38 2.94
CA LEU A 178 -9.29 -13.70 3.08
C LEU A 178 -8.18 -13.76 4.13
N VAL A 179 -7.26 -12.80 4.14
CA VAL A 179 -6.18 -12.74 5.14
C VAL A 179 -6.76 -12.55 6.53
N GLU A 180 -7.71 -11.62 6.65
CA GLU A 180 -8.39 -11.29 7.89
C GLU A 180 -9.19 -12.49 8.43
N LYS A 181 -9.88 -13.24 7.56
CA LYS A 181 -10.64 -14.43 7.95
C LYS A 181 -9.75 -15.64 8.24
N HIS A 182 -8.74 -15.90 7.42
CA HIS A 182 -7.99 -17.15 7.46
C HIS A 182 -6.71 -17.09 8.28
N SER A 183 -6.03 -15.94 8.33
CA SER A 183 -4.83 -15.75 9.13
C SER A 183 -5.16 -15.14 10.48
N VAL A 184 -5.93 -14.05 10.48
CA VAL A 184 -6.27 -13.31 11.72
C VAL A 184 -7.45 -13.95 12.47
N LYS A 185 -8.33 -14.67 11.76
CA LYS A 185 -9.57 -15.26 12.30
C LYS A 185 -10.61 -14.21 12.72
N LEU A 186 -10.63 -13.06 12.05
CA LEU A 186 -11.67 -12.05 12.24
C LEU A 186 -13.01 -12.52 11.67
N PRO A 187 -14.12 -12.32 12.40
CA PRO A 187 -15.45 -12.64 11.90
C PRO A 187 -15.96 -11.53 10.96
N PHE A 188 -16.41 -11.91 9.77
CA PHE A 188 -17.13 -11.01 8.86
C PHE A 188 -18.51 -11.58 8.52
N PRO A 189 -19.56 -11.22 9.29
CA PRO A 189 -20.90 -11.75 9.06
C PRO A 189 -21.47 -11.26 7.72
N PRO A 190 -21.80 -12.16 6.79
CA PRO A 190 -22.21 -11.79 5.44
C PRO A 190 -23.57 -11.10 5.37
N SER A 191 -24.33 -11.09 6.47
CA SER A 191 -25.65 -10.47 6.55
C SER A 191 -25.62 -8.95 6.58
N TYR A 192 -24.51 -8.35 7.05
CA TYR A 192 -24.35 -6.89 7.18
C TYR A 192 -22.96 -6.37 6.83
N VAL A 193 -21.95 -7.25 6.69
CA VAL A 193 -20.63 -6.85 6.18
C VAL A 193 -20.58 -7.14 4.67
N PRO A 194 -20.54 -6.11 3.81
CA PRO A 194 -20.31 -6.30 2.39
C PRO A 194 -18.87 -6.78 2.15
N VAL A 195 -18.71 -7.84 1.37
CA VAL A 195 -17.38 -8.34 1.04
C VAL A 195 -16.66 -7.36 0.12
N VAL A 196 -15.36 -7.19 0.34
CA VAL A 196 -14.51 -6.36 -0.52
C VAL A 196 -14.72 -6.75 -1.98
N MET A 197 -14.82 -5.74 -2.86
CA MET A 197 -15.07 -5.88 -4.30
C MET A 197 -16.49 -6.31 -4.71
N SER A 198 -17.47 -6.31 -3.79
CA SER A 198 -18.88 -6.59 -4.14
C SER A 198 -19.67 -5.36 -4.61
N GLU A 199 -19.14 -4.16 -4.39
CA GLU A 199 -19.80 -2.85 -4.59
C GLU A 199 -21.07 -2.69 -3.75
N LEU A 200 -21.19 -3.44 -2.65
CA LEU A 200 -22.31 -3.38 -1.73
C LEU A 200 -21.99 -2.47 -0.52
N SER A 201 -23.04 -2.02 0.15
CA SER A 201 -22.96 -1.27 1.41
C SER A 201 -23.37 -2.14 2.60
N ASP A 202 -23.34 -1.56 3.81
CA ASP A 202 -23.86 -2.15 5.04
C ASP A 202 -25.39 -2.29 5.03
N HIS A 203 -26.07 -1.47 4.23
CA HIS A 203 -27.51 -1.52 3.99
C HIS A 203 -27.84 -2.37 2.76
N MET A 204 -27.84 -3.70 2.92
CA MET A 204 -28.21 -4.66 1.87
C MET A 204 -29.66 -5.14 1.95
N THR A 205 -30.35 -5.15 0.81
CA THR A 205 -31.59 -5.91 0.57
C THR A 205 -31.34 -7.42 0.60
N PHE A 206 -32.40 -8.23 0.62
CA PHE A 206 -32.26 -9.69 0.59
C PHE A 206 -31.44 -10.18 -0.62
N THR A 207 -31.72 -9.67 -1.82
CA THR A 207 -31.00 -10.06 -3.05
C THR A 207 -29.53 -9.64 -3.01
N GLU A 208 -29.23 -8.47 -2.46
CA GLU A 208 -27.84 -8.01 -2.27
C GLU A 208 -27.08 -8.88 -1.25
N ARG A 209 -27.74 -9.34 -0.18
CA ARG A 209 -27.14 -10.32 0.75
C ARG A 209 -26.85 -11.65 0.06
N VAL A 210 -27.73 -12.11 -0.83
CA VAL A 210 -27.47 -13.32 -1.65
C VAL A 210 -26.27 -13.09 -2.57
N LYS A 211 -26.20 -11.94 -3.25
CA LYS A 211 -25.02 -11.55 -4.04
C LYS A 211 -23.76 -11.56 -3.18
N ASN A 212 -23.80 -10.97 -1.98
CA ASN A 212 -22.68 -10.91 -1.05
C ASN A 212 -22.15 -12.31 -0.69
N ILE A 213 -23.06 -13.24 -0.37
CA ILE A 213 -22.70 -14.64 -0.10
C ILE A 213 -22.02 -15.30 -1.30
N ILE A 214 -22.53 -15.07 -2.52
CA ILE A 214 -21.90 -15.64 -3.74
C ILE A 214 -20.46 -15.13 -3.90
N PHE A 215 -20.22 -13.84 -3.66
CA PHE A 215 -18.86 -13.29 -3.71
C PHE A 215 -17.95 -13.94 -2.67
N ILE A 216 -18.42 -14.13 -1.43
CA ILE A 216 -17.64 -14.81 -0.37
C ILE A 216 -17.28 -16.23 -0.80
N LEU A 217 -18.25 -17.02 -1.27
CA LEU A 217 -18.01 -18.39 -1.72
C LEU A 217 -17.04 -18.42 -2.91
N TYR A 218 -17.14 -17.45 -3.82
CA TYR A 218 -16.21 -17.33 -4.94
C TYR A 218 -14.77 -17.09 -4.47
N PHE A 219 -14.57 -16.11 -3.58
CA PHE A 219 -13.24 -15.78 -3.07
C PHE A 219 -12.64 -16.95 -2.27
N ASP A 220 -13.41 -17.53 -1.34
CA ASP A 220 -13.01 -18.68 -0.54
C ASP A 220 -12.58 -19.87 -1.43
N PHE A 221 -13.32 -20.15 -2.50
CA PHE A 221 -13.05 -21.29 -3.38
C PHE A 221 -11.79 -21.09 -4.23
N TRP A 222 -11.67 -19.96 -4.94
CA TRP A 222 -10.57 -19.78 -5.89
C TRP A 222 -9.24 -19.45 -5.22
N PHE A 223 -9.25 -18.76 -4.09
CA PHE A 223 -7.99 -18.44 -3.41
C PHE A 223 -7.33 -19.67 -2.78
N GLN A 224 -8.09 -20.72 -2.43
CA GLN A 224 -7.47 -21.99 -2.03
C GLN A 224 -6.51 -22.51 -3.12
N THR A 225 -6.93 -22.46 -4.40
CA THR A 225 -6.08 -22.87 -5.52
C THR A 225 -4.82 -22.01 -5.67
N PHE A 226 -4.90 -20.71 -5.36
CA PHE A 226 -3.72 -19.83 -5.40
C PHE A 226 -2.77 -20.10 -4.24
N ASN A 227 -3.32 -20.42 -3.06
CA ASN A 227 -2.57 -20.71 -1.85
C ASN A 227 -1.80 -22.04 -1.93
N GLU A 228 -2.28 -23.03 -2.69
CA GLU A 228 -1.59 -24.31 -2.84
C GLU A 228 -0.13 -24.15 -3.32
N LYS A 229 0.11 -23.27 -4.29
CA LYS A 229 1.46 -22.99 -4.79
C LYS A 229 2.35 -22.36 -3.72
N TRP A 230 1.80 -21.43 -2.94
CA TRP A 230 2.50 -20.81 -1.82
C TRP A 230 2.80 -21.82 -0.70
N ASN A 231 1.82 -22.65 -0.34
CA ASN A 231 1.97 -23.70 0.68
C ASN A 231 3.07 -24.69 0.30
N GLN A 232 3.11 -25.10 -0.98
CA GLN A 232 4.17 -25.98 -1.48
C GLN A 232 5.53 -25.30 -1.33
N PHE A 233 5.67 -24.07 -1.85
CA PHE A 233 6.93 -23.34 -1.77
C PHE A 233 7.39 -23.07 -0.33
N TYR A 234 6.49 -22.71 0.58
CA TYR A 234 6.82 -22.46 1.98
C TYR A 234 7.29 -23.73 2.67
N SER A 235 6.60 -24.85 2.40
CA SER A 235 6.99 -26.15 2.95
C SER A 235 8.36 -26.60 2.45
N GLU A 236 8.67 -26.36 1.17
CA GLU A 236 9.99 -26.65 0.58
C GLU A 236 11.08 -25.74 1.17
N ALA A 237 10.81 -24.43 1.28
CA ALA A 237 11.78 -23.45 1.79
C ALA A 237 12.12 -23.65 3.27
N LEU A 238 11.15 -24.06 4.08
CA LEU A 238 11.32 -24.27 5.53
C LEU A 238 11.65 -25.73 5.89
N GLY A 239 11.52 -26.67 4.95
CA GLY A 239 11.74 -28.10 5.20
C GLY A 239 10.70 -28.76 6.12
N ARG A 240 9.54 -28.14 6.32
CA ARG A 240 8.43 -28.66 7.14
C ARG A 240 7.08 -28.21 6.58
N PRO A 241 6.00 -29.00 6.73
CA PRO A 241 4.66 -28.58 6.31
C PRO A 241 4.29 -27.23 6.90
N THR A 242 4.07 -26.24 6.02
CA THR A 242 3.73 -24.86 6.40
C THR A 242 2.80 -24.29 5.35
N THR A 243 1.70 -23.68 5.79
CA THR A 243 0.77 -22.99 4.89
C THR A 243 0.96 -21.48 4.94
N LEU A 244 0.64 -20.80 3.83
CA LEU A 244 0.69 -19.35 3.71
C LEU A 244 -0.07 -18.68 4.87
N PHE A 245 -1.34 -19.03 5.03
CA PHE A 245 -2.17 -18.37 6.05
C PHE A 245 -1.76 -18.69 7.49
N GLU A 246 -1.16 -19.86 7.74
CA GLU A 246 -0.56 -20.19 9.04
C GLU A 246 0.66 -19.30 9.32
N ALA A 247 1.56 -19.14 8.35
CA ALA A 247 2.72 -18.27 8.49
C ALA A 247 2.31 -16.80 8.69
N MET A 248 1.36 -16.31 7.89
CA MET A 248 0.81 -14.96 8.05
C MET A 248 0.15 -14.77 9.43
N GLY A 249 -0.56 -15.78 9.93
CA GLY A 249 -1.23 -15.74 11.24
C GLY A 249 -0.30 -15.63 12.45
N LYS A 250 1.02 -15.82 12.26
CA LYS A 250 2.05 -15.67 13.31
C LYS A 250 2.56 -14.24 13.47
N ALA A 251 2.08 -13.28 12.68
CA ALA A 251 2.52 -11.89 12.78
C ALA A 251 2.31 -11.32 14.19
N ASP A 252 3.36 -10.71 14.74
CA ASP A 252 3.38 -10.13 16.07
C ASP A 252 2.51 -8.86 16.16
N MET A 253 2.33 -8.15 15.05
CA MET A 253 1.54 -6.92 15.00
C MET A 253 0.92 -6.69 13.62
N TRP A 254 -0.29 -6.13 13.62
CA TRP A 254 -1.03 -5.74 12.43
C TRP A 254 -1.38 -4.25 12.49
N LEU A 255 -0.78 -3.48 11.61
CA LEU A 255 -1.05 -2.07 11.39
C LEU A 255 -2.15 -1.94 10.34
N ILE A 256 -3.37 -1.63 10.78
CA ILE A 256 -4.53 -1.53 9.88
C ILE A 256 -4.65 -0.10 9.36
N GLN A 257 -4.57 0.08 8.04
CA GLN A 257 -4.46 1.38 7.33
C GLN A 257 -5.77 2.19 7.32
N THR A 258 -6.69 1.91 8.23
CA THR A 258 -8.04 2.50 8.33
C THR A 258 -8.26 3.08 9.73
N CYS A 259 -9.37 3.81 9.93
CA CYS A 259 -9.79 4.26 11.25
C CYS A 259 -10.89 3.34 11.77
N TRP A 260 -10.91 3.11 13.09
CA TRP A 260 -11.97 2.36 13.76
C TRP A 260 -13.40 2.88 13.44
N ASP A 261 -13.55 4.19 13.19
CA ASP A 261 -14.82 4.83 12.83
C ASP A 261 -15.36 4.44 11.44
N PHE A 262 -14.50 3.96 10.53
CA PHE A 262 -14.87 3.59 9.16
C PHE A 262 -14.99 2.08 8.96
N GLU A 263 -14.67 1.28 9.97
CA GLU A 263 -14.69 -0.17 9.88
C GLU A 263 -15.96 -0.79 10.46
N PHE A 264 -16.34 -1.90 9.86
CA PHE A 264 -17.35 -2.79 10.43
C PHE A 264 -16.82 -3.36 11.75
N PRO A 265 -17.56 -3.30 12.87
CA PRO A 265 -17.03 -3.55 14.20
C PRO A 265 -16.39 -4.93 14.31
N PRO A 266 -15.05 -5.07 14.21
CA PRO A 266 -14.41 -6.35 14.34
C PRO A 266 -14.20 -6.63 15.83
N ARG A 267 -14.07 -7.91 16.20
CA ARG A 267 -13.44 -8.23 17.49
C ARG A 267 -11.95 -7.91 17.36
N LEU A 268 -11.52 -6.79 17.95
CA LEU A 268 -10.12 -6.36 17.90
C LEU A 268 -9.26 -7.32 18.73
N LEU A 269 -8.18 -7.81 18.13
CA LEU A 269 -7.14 -8.55 18.83
C LEU A 269 -6.11 -7.56 19.42
N PRO A 270 -5.43 -7.88 20.53
CA PRO A 270 -4.48 -6.97 21.17
C PRO A 270 -3.28 -6.56 20.29
N ASN A 271 -2.99 -7.32 19.24
CA ASN A 271 -1.93 -7.05 18.29
C ASN A 271 -2.41 -6.27 17.04
N PHE A 272 -3.62 -5.70 17.07
CA PHE A 272 -4.19 -4.89 15.99
C PHE A 272 -4.18 -3.41 16.37
N GLU A 273 -3.49 -2.59 15.59
CA GLU A 273 -3.46 -1.15 15.77
C GLU A 273 -3.98 -0.45 14.52
N PHE A 274 -4.98 0.42 14.71
CA PHE A 274 -5.49 1.26 13.63
C PHE A 274 -4.56 2.44 13.41
N VAL A 275 -4.01 2.53 12.21
CA VAL A 275 -3.07 3.57 11.78
C VAL A 275 -3.62 4.29 10.54
N GLY A 276 -4.94 4.47 10.47
CA GLY A 276 -5.58 5.26 9.43
C GLY A 276 -4.99 6.68 9.33
N GLY A 277 -4.76 7.14 8.10
CA GLY A 277 -4.28 8.51 7.87
C GLY A 277 -2.78 8.74 8.13
N LEU A 278 -1.94 7.70 8.22
CA LEU A 278 -0.48 7.84 8.38
C LEU A 278 0.15 8.83 7.38
N HIS A 279 -0.32 8.83 6.14
CA HIS A 279 0.19 9.70 5.07
C HIS A 279 -0.37 11.14 5.12
N CYS A 280 -1.36 11.42 5.96
CA CYS A 280 -1.91 12.76 6.16
C CYS A 280 -0.93 13.58 7.01
N LYS A 281 -0.36 14.65 6.42
CA LYS A 281 0.59 15.53 7.11
C LYS A 281 0.01 16.94 7.16
N PRO A 282 0.35 17.77 8.17
CA PRO A 282 0.00 19.19 8.13
C PRO A 282 0.46 19.79 6.80
N ALA A 283 -0.42 20.54 6.14
CA ALA A 283 -0.09 21.08 4.83
C ALA A 283 1.13 21.98 4.91
N LYS A 284 2.02 21.78 3.96
CA LYS A 284 3.18 22.64 3.77
C LYS A 284 2.81 23.79 2.84
N PRO A 285 3.49 24.94 2.95
CA PRO A 285 3.45 25.93 1.88
C PRO A 285 3.79 25.25 0.55
N LEU A 286 3.07 25.57 -0.53
CA LEU A 286 3.37 25.00 -1.83
C LEU A 286 4.84 25.35 -2.18
N PRO A 287 5.66 24.37 -2.60
CA PRO A 287 7.10 24.59 -2.75
C PRO A 287 7.43 25.73 -3.71
N LYS A 288 8.28 26.68 -3.31
CA LYS A 288 8.66 27.85 -4.13
C LYS A 288 9.67 27.54 -5.26
N ILE A 289 10.15 26.30 -5.40
CA ILE A 289 11.45 26.00 -6.03
C ILE A 289 11.35 25.30 -7.41
N THR A 290 10.16 25.13 -7.97
CA THR A 290 10.03 24.64 -9.36
C THR A 290 9.13 25.59 -10.15
N TYR A 291 9.56 25.99 -11.35
CA TYR A 291 8.90 27.02 -12.19
C TYR A 291 7.38 26.81 -12.42
N SER A 292 6.83 25.61 -12.20
CA SER A 292 5.39 25.32 -12.30
C SER A 292 4.56 25.61 -11.02
N CYS A 293 5.20 25.88 -9.89
CA CYS A 293 4.51 25.94 -8.58
C CYS A 293 4.03 27.33 -8.20
N PHE A 294 4.72 28.39 -8.65
CA PHE A 294 4.20 29.76 -8.54
C PHE A 294 2.91 29.89 -9.35
N GLU A 295 2.91 29.30 -10.56
CA GLU A 295 1.71 29.19 -11.40
C GLU A 295 0.59 28.42 -10.70
N MET A 296 0.88 27.34 -9.97
CA MET A 296 -0.13 26.59 -9.21
C MET A 296 -0.78 27.42 -8.10
N GLU A 297 0.02 28.10 -7.27
CA GLU A 297 -0.52 28.90 -6.18
C GLU A 297 -1.30 30.12 -6.72
N GLU A 298 -0.79 30.79 -7.74
CA GLU A 298 -1.49 31.89 -8.42
C GLU A 298 -2.79 31.41 -9.09
N PHE A 299 -2.77 30.24 -9.75
CA PHE A 299 -3.93 29.65 -10.39
C PHE A 299 -5.01 29.27 -9.37
N VAL A 300 -4.63 28.62 -8.28
CA VAL A 300 -5.55 28.26 -7.18
C VAL A 300 -6.15 29.53 -6.55
N GLN A 301 -5.32 30.53 -6.25
CA GLN A 301 -5.78 31.79 -5.68
C GLN A 301 -6.68 32.59 -6.65
N SER A 302 -6.41 32.52 -7.96
CA SER A 302 -7.23 33.19 -8.99
C SER A 302 -8.68 32.69 -9.06
N SER A 303 -8.98 31.52 -8.47
CA SER A 303 -10.34 30.98 -8.44
C SER A 303 -11.30 31.77 -7.53
N GLY A 304 -10.76 32.54 -6.58
CA GLY A 304 -11.56 33.34 -5.64
C GLY A 304 -12.60 32.51 -4.89
N GLU A 305 -13.84 33.00 -4.83
CA GLU A 305 -14.96 32.37 -4.10
C GLU A 305 -15.48 31.09 -4.75
N ASN A 306 -15.15 30.82 -6.02
CA ASN A 306 -15.61 29.61 -6.71
C ASN A 306 -14.96 28.34 -6.14
N GLY A 307 -13.78 28.47 -5.50
CA GLY A 307 -12.99 27.35 -5.01
C GLY A 307 -12.31 26.54 -6.12
N ILE A 308 -11.64 25.44 -5.78
CA ILE A 308 -10.91 24.61 -6.73
C ILE A 308 -11.47 23.19 -6.81
N VAL A 309 -11.23 22.51 -7.92
CA VAL A 309 -11.46 21.08 -8.09
C VAL A 309 -10.11 20.41 -8.32
N VAL A 310 -9.73 19.50 -7.43
CA VAL A 310 -8.55 18.65 -7.62
C VAL A 310 -9.00 17.33 -8.23
N PHE A 311 -8.53 17.02 -9.44
CA PHE A 311 -8.82 15.77 -10.12
C PHE A 311 -7.55 14.90 -10.23
N SER A 312 -7.57 13.74 -9.58
CA SER A 312 -6.44 12.80 -9.56
C SER A 312 -6.97 11.36 -9.64
N LEU A 313 -6.31 10.53 -10.46
CA LEU A 313 -6.60 9.09 -10.60
C LEU A 313 -5.61 8.21 -9.83
N GLY A 314 -4.82 8.83 -8.95
CA GLY A 314 -3.84 8.13 -8.10
C GLY A 314 -2.60 7.65 -8.86
N SER A 315 -1.93 6.64 -8.29
CA SER A 315 -0.60 6.19 -8.71
C SER A 315 -0.60 5.04 -9.71
N ILE A 316 -1.74 4.37 -9.91
CA ILE A 316 -1.86 3.13 -10.70
C ILE A 316 -2.41 3.41 -12.10
N VAL A 317 -3.32 4.38 -12.25
CA VAL A 317 -3.92 4.72 -13.54
C VAL A 317 -2.93 5.59 -14.33
N ILE A 318 -2.27 4.97 -15.31
CA ILE A 318 -1.27 5.64 -16.15
C ILE A 318 -1.95 6.34 -17.35
N ASN A 319 -2.81 5.61 -18.07
CA ASN A 319 -3.49 6.10 -19.27
C ASN A 319 -4.97 5.71 -19.26
N LEU A 320 -5.82 6.66 -19.64
CA LEU A 320 -7.21 6.39 -20.04
C LEU A 320 -7.30 6.32 -21.57
N THR A 321 -8.42 5.80 -22.08
CA THR A 321 -8.74 5.93 -23.51
C THR A 321 -8.97 7.40 -23.84
N GLU A 322 -8.60 7.82 -25.05
CA GLU A 322 -8.81 9.18 -25.53
C GLU A 322 -10.27 9.64 -25.36
N GLU A 323 -11.23 8.78 -25.71
CA GLU A 323 -12.66 9.02 -25.49
C GLU A 323 -12.99 9.39 -24.04
N ARG A 324 -12.47 8.63 -23.05
CA ARG A 324 -12.72 8.89 -21.63
C ARG A 324 -12.01 10.15 -21.16
N THR A 325 -10.76 10.34 -21.58
CA THR A 325 -10.00 11.55 -21.25
C THR A 325 -10.70 12.79 -21.76
N ASN A 326 -11.16 12.78 -23.02
CA ASN A 326 -11.88 13.89 -23.65
C ASN A 326 -13.24 14.13 -22.98
N THR A 327 -13.95 13.06 -22.60
CA THR A 327 -15.22 13.17 -21.85
C THR A 327 -15.00 13.85 -20.49
N ILE A 328 -14.01 13.39 -19.72
CA ILE A 328 -13.65 13.97 -18.41
C ILE A 328 -13.20 15.42 -18.58
N ALA A 329 -12.34 15.69 -19.57
CA ALA A 329 -11.88 17.04 -19.87
C ALA A 329 -13.04 17.96 -20.20
N SER A 330 -13.93 17.57 -21.11
CA SER A 330 -15.12 18.33 -21.50
C SER A 330 -16.01 18.65 -20.30
N ALA A 331 -16.31 17.67 -19.43
CA ALA A 331 -17.10 17.90 -18.22
C ALA A 331 -16.43 18.92 -17.28
N LEU A 332 -15.12 18.78 -17.04
CA LEU A 332 -14.36 19.69 -16.17
C LEU A 332 -14.18 21.09 -16.75
N THR A 333 -14.39 21.30 -18.05
CA THR A 333 -14.36 22.65 -18.66
C THR A 333 -15.67 23.42 -18.55
N GLN A 334 -16.75 22.75 -18.13
CA GLN A 334 -18.09 23.36 -18.00
C GLN A 334 -18.35 23.95 -16.61
N ILE A 335 -17.47 23.67 -15.64
CA ILE A 335 -17.62 24.15 -14.28
C ILE A 335 -16.89 25.49 -14.06
N PRO A 336 -17.40 26.37 -13.19
CA PRO A 336 -16.79 27.67 -12.92
C PRO A 336 -15.49 27.61 -12.10
N GLN A 337 -15.21 26.47 -11.46
CA GLN A 337 -14.00 26.26 -10.66
C GLN A 337 -12.73 26.11 -11.52
N LYS A 338 -11.59 26.51 -10.92
CA LYS A 338 -10.26 26.14 -11.41
C LYS A 338 -9.97 24.67 -11.11
N VAL A 339 -9.37 23.96 -12.07
CA VAL A 339 -9.17 22.51 -12.02
C VAL A 339 -7.70 22.14 -12.16
N ASP A 340 -7.13 21.56 -11.11
CA ASP A 340 -5.80 20.94 -11.15
C ASP A 340 -5.93 19.45 -11.48
N LYS A 341 -5.30 19.00 -12.57
CA LYS A 341 -5.41 17.61 -13.06
C LYS A 341 -4.07 16.90 -13.04
N ASN A 342 -4.06 15.61 -12.67
CA ASN A 342 -2.89 14.73 -12.77
C ASN A 342 -3.17 13.52 -13.67
N ASN A 343 -2.16 13.06 -14.42
CA ASN A 343 -2.17 11.80 -15.20
C ASN A 343 -3.27 11.68 -16.27
N LEU A 344 -3.62 12.78 -16.95
CA LEU A 344 -4.50 12.76 -18.13
C LEU A 344 -3.77 13.32 -19.35
N ILE A 345 -3.63 12.52 -20.42
CA ILE A 345 -3.21 13.00 -21.75
C ILE A 345 -4.45 13.49 -22.46
N VAL A 346 -4.67 14.81 -22.46
CA VAL A 346 -5.79 15.47 -23.13
C VAL A 346 -5.29 16.10 -24.44
N ASP A 347 -6.14 16.14 -25.46
CA ASP A 347 -5.91 17.01 -26.62
C ASP A 347 -5.76 18.47 -26.16
N ASN A 348 -4.73 19.16 -26.66
CA ASN A 348 -4.43 20.54 -26.29
C ASN A 348 -5.58 21.48 -26.63
N ASP A 349 -6.40 21.13 -27.63
CA ASP A 349 -7.55 21.94 -28.08
C ASP A 349 -8.72 21.95 -27.07
N LEU A 350 -8.71 21.07 -26.05
CA LEU A 350 -9.70 21.02 -24.97
C LEU A 350 -9.25 21.72 -23.68
N MET A 351 -8.05 22.30 -23.65
CA MET A 351 -7.49 22.99 -22.49
C MET A 351 -8.02 24.43 -22.40
N ARG A 352 -9.05 24.65 -21.56
CA ARG A 352 -9.55 25.99 -21.23
C ARG A 352 -8.71 26.67 -20.12
N PRO A 353 -8.76 28.01 -19.97
CA PRO A 353 -8.01 28.77 -18.94
C PRO A 353 -8.33 28.38 -17.49
N ASN A 354 -9.36 27.57 -17.27
CA ASN A 354 -9.76 27.06 -15.95
C ASN A 354 -9.16 25.69 -15.63
N THR A 355 -8.30 25.12 -16.47
CA THR A 355 -7.63 23.83 -16.23
C THR A 355 -6.12 23.97 -16.27
N GLN A 356 -5.41 23.40 -15.29
CA GLN A 356 -3.97 23.24 -15.29
C GLN A 356 -3.58 21.78 -15.09
N LEU A 357 -2.61 21.31 -15.89
CA LEU A 357 -2.16 19.92 -15.90
C LEU A 357 -0.81 19.80 -15.20
N TYR A 358 -0.70 18.85 -14.29
CA TYR A 358 0.53 18.51 -13.60
C TYR A 358 0.88 17.04 -13.80
N LYS A 359 2.17 16.73 -13.74
CA LYS A 359 2.68 15.35 -13.70
C LYS A 359 2.53 14.70 -12.31
N TRP A 360 2.49 15.52 -11.27
CA TRP A 360 2.22 15.10 -9.90
C TRP A 360 1.66 16.29 -9.13
N ILE A 361 0.59 16.07 -8.37
CA ILE A 361 -0.07 17.10 -7.57
C ILE A 361 0.27 16.87 -6.08
N PRO A 362 0.63 17.92 -5.31
CA PRO A 362 0.75 17.84 -3.86
C PRO A 362 -0.66 17.73 -3.22
N GLN A 363 -1.30 16.56 -3.39
CA GLN A 363 -2.70 16.34 -3.07
C GLN A 363 -3.03 16.64 -1.59
N ASN A 364 -2.15 16.26 -0.66
CA ASN A 364 -2.29 16.57 0.77
C ASN A 364 -2.39 18.08 1.03
N ASP A 365 -1.50 18.86 0.41
CA ASP A 365 -1.41 20.31 0.68
C ASP A 365 -2.58 21.07 0.05
N LEU A 366 -3.06 20.64 -1.13
CA LEU A 366 -4.24 21.24 -1.76
C LEU A 366 -5.53 20.94 -0.99
N LEU A 367 -5.71 19.69 -0.52
CA LEU A 367 -6.93 19.29 0.19
C LEU A 367 -7.06 19.94 1.58
N ASP A 368 -5.96 20.11 2.31
CA ASP A 368 -5.99 20.83 3.61
C ASP A 368 -6.34 22.32 3.43
N LYS A 369 -5.80 22.97 2.40
CA LYS A 369 -6.14 24.37 2.06
C LYS A 369 -7.63 24.55 1.74
N THR A 370 -8.27 23.56 1.09
CA THR A 370 -9.72 23.64 0.83
C THR A 370 -10.58 23.47 2.08
N TRP A 371 -10.10 22.76 3.11
CA TRP A 371 -10.86 22.52 4.33
C TRP A 371 -10.89 23.75 5.26
N LYS A 372 -9.76 24.45 5.39
CA LYS A 372 -9.61 25.63 6.28
C LYS A 372 -10.39 26.88 5.84
N ASN A 373 -10.88 26.93 4.60
CA ASN A 373 -11.67 28.05 4.09
C ASN A 373 -13.19 27.85 4.25
N LYS A 374 -13.63 26.71 4.80
CA LYS A 374 -15.06 26.33 4.85
C LYS A 374 -15.63 26.21 6.27
N TYR A 375 -14.77 26.21 7.29
CA TYR A 375 -15.07 26.21 8.72
C TYR A 375 -14.07 27.13 9.40
#